data_AF-A0A5Q4FZZ9-F1
#
_entry.id   AF-A0A5Q4FZZ9-F1
#
_cell.length_a   1.000
_cell.length_b   1.000
_cell.length_c   1.000
_cell.angle_alpha   90.00
_cell.angle_beta   90.00
_cell.angle_gamma   90.00
#
_symmetry.space_group_name_H-M   'P 1'
#
loop_
_entity.id
_entity.type
_entity.pdbx_description
1 polymer ?
#
loop_
_entity_poly.entity_id
_entity_poly.type
_entity_poly.pdbx_seq_one_letter_code
_entity_poly.pdbx_strand_id
1 'polypeptide(L)'
;MSYAVSASVWFCPHVDIPRALTTLGERLRTLRGQADLTLAQVADRAELSVSYIADIEHDHPVPRLDALQRIAAVFDRDAVTVLKGVSPDDRSS
;
A
#
# COMPACT_ATOMS: atom_id res chain seq x y z
N MET A 1 7.33 12.96 -31.45
CA MET A 1 6.16 13.28 -30.59
C MET A 1 6.53 12.98 -29.16
N SER A 2 6.53 14.01 -28.32
CA SER A 2 6.92 13.95 -26.91
C SER A 2 5.66 14.05 -26.07
N TYR A 3 5.44 13.11 -25.15
CA TYR A 3 4.39 13.23 -24.15
C TYR A 3 5.05 13.23 -22.78
N ALA A 4 5.30 14.43 -22.26
CA ALA A 4 5.58 14.65 -20.85
C ALA A 4 4.26 14.57 -20.10
N VAL A 5 4.09 13.55 -19.27
CA VAL A 5 2.94 13.45 -18.35
C VAL A 5 3.34 14.12 -17.03
N SER A 6 2.65 15.22 -16.76
CA SER A 6 2.80 16.09 -15.60
C SER A 6 2.66 15.30 -14.29
N ALA A 7 3.75 15.24 -13.54
CA ALA A 7 3.81 14.70 -12.19
C ALA A 7 3.16 15.69 -11.21
N SER A 8 1.90 15.46 -10.86
CA SER A 8 1.31 16.06 -9.66
C SER A 8 1.71 15.23 -8.45
N VAL A 9 2.89 15.55 -7.94
CA VAL A 9 3.50 14.93 -6.76
C VAL A 9 2.65 15.28 -5.54
N TRP A 10 1.86 14.35 -5.02
CA TRP A 10 1.46 14.35 -3.61
C TRP A 10 2.70 14.02 -2.78
N PHE A 11 3.55 15.05 -2.65
CA PHE A 11 4.74 15.08 -1.81
C PHE A 11 4.24 15.13 -0.36
N CYS A 12 4.02 13.96 0.24
CA CYS A 12 3.92 13.87 1.69
C CYS A 12 5.36 13.69 2.21
N PRO A 13 5.85 14.60 3.07
CA PRO A 13 7.20 14.51 3.59
C PRO A 13 7.35 13.17 4.33
N HIS A 14 8.50 12.53 4.12
CA HIS A 14 8.91 11.29 4.75
C HIS A 14 8.73 11.39 6.27
N VAL A 15 7.63 10.82 6.78
CA VAL A 15 7.41 10.69 8.21
C VAL A 15 8.14 9.42 8.65
N ASP A 16 9.18 9.58 9.45
CA ASP A 16 9.80 8.50 10.21
C ASP A 16 8.86 8.10 11.37
N ILE A 17 7.74 7.44 11.05
CA ILE A 17 6.91 6.78 12.08
C ILE A 17 7.67 5.52 12.51
N PRO A 18 7.88 5.29 13.82
CA PRO A 18 8.45 4.03 14.28
C PRO A 18 7.65 2.87 13.68
N ARG A 19 8.36 1.95 13.02
CA ARG A 19 7.83 0.83 12.20
C ARG A 19 6.73 -0.03 12.87
N ALA A 20 6.59 0.12 14.19
CA ALA A 20 5.60 -0.51 15.05
C ALA A 20 4.19 0.08 14.97
N LEU A 21 3.99 1.30 14.45
CA LEU A 21 2.71 2.03 14.51
C LEU A 21 2.18 2.54 13.16
N THR A 22 2.69 2.04 12.04
CA THR A 22 2.21 2.47 10.71
C THR A 22 0.83 1.88 10.41
N THR A 23 -0.02 2.65 9.73
CA THR A 23 -1.38 2.24 9.37
C THR A 23 -1.38 1.23 8.22
N LEU A 24 -2.54 0.66 7.88
CA LEU A 24 -2.66 -0.26 6.75
C LEU A 24 -2.34 0.47 5.43
N GLY A 25 -2.90 1.67 5.24
CA GLY A 25 -2.71 2.47 4.04
C GLY A 25 -1.25 2.85 3.83
N GLU A 26 -0.56 3.27 4.88
CA GLU A 26 0.87 3.60 4.82
C GLU A 26 1.74 2.41 4.41
N ARG A 27 1.42 1.21 4.90
CA ARG A 27 2.15 -0.01 4.54
C ARG A 27 1.94 -0.40 3.10
N LEU A 28 0.70 -0.32 2.62
CA LEU A 28 0.39 -0.60 1.22
C LEU A 28 1.06 0.42 0.29
N ARG A 29 1.05 1.70 0.65
CA ARG A 29 1.79 2.76 -0.06
C ARG A 29 3.29 2.49 -0.08
N THR A 30 3.85 2.02 1.03
CA THR A 30 5.28 1.67 1.13
C THR A 30 5.61 0.47 0.24
N LEU A 31 4.82 -0.61 0.31
CA LEU A 31 4.99 -1.79 -0.55
C LEU A 31 4.89 -1.43 -2.03
N ARG A 32 3.92 -0.58 -2.39
CA ARG A 32 3.76 -0.08 -3.75
C ARG A 32 4.97 0.72 -4.21
N GLY A 33 5.48 1.63 -3.37
CA GLY A 33 6.68 2.41 -3.67
C GLY A 33 7.94 1.55 -3.82
N GLN A 34 8.10 0.52 -2.99
CA GLN A 34 9.21 -0.44 -3.09
C GLN A 34 9.14 -1.31 -4.35
N ALA A 35 7.94 -1.59 -4.83
CA ALA A 35 7.71 -2.33 -6.07
C ALA A 35 7.73 -1.46 -7.34
N ASP A 36 7.94 -0.14 -7.20
CA ASP A 36 7.87 0.86 -8.28
C ASP A 36 6.59 0.76 -9.12
N LEU A 37 5.45 0.56 -8.44
CA LEU A 37 4.15 0.45 -9.08
C LEU A 37 3.33 1.73 -8.91
N THR A 38 2.60 2.10 -9.94
CA THR A 38 1.54 3.11 -9.89
C THR A 38 0.27 2.54 -9.26
N LEU A 39 -0.62 3.41 -8.76
CA LEU A 39 -1.94 3.00 -8.26
C LEU A 39 -2.72 2.23 -9.32
N ALA A 40 -2.65 2.65 -10.59
CA ALA A 40 -3.31 1.98 -11.70
C ALA A 40 -2.79 0.55 -11.91
N GLN A 41 -1.48 0.34 -11.86
CA GLN A 41 -0.89 -1.00 -12.01
C GLN A 41 -1.27 -1.93 -10.86
N VAL A 42 -1.37 -1.43 -9.62
CA VAL A 42 -1.84 -2.24 -8.49
C VAL A 42 -3.32 -2.57 -8.65
N ALA A 43 -4.14 -1.59 -9.01
CA ALA A 43 -5.57 -1.75 -9.24
C ALA A 43 -5.86 -2.79 -10.33
N ASP A 44 -5.15 -2.71 -11.46
CA ASP A 44 -5.28 -3.65 -12.58
C ASP A 44 -4.93 -5.09 -12.15
N ARG A 45 -3.82 -5.26 -11.42
CA ARG A 45 -3.38 -6.59 -10.95
C ARG A 45 -4.28 -7.17 -9.85
N ALA A 46 -4.89 -6.32 -9.03
CA ALA A 46 -5.81 -6.72 -7.98
C ALA A 46 -7.26 -6.86 -8.45
N GLU A 47 -7.56 -6.51 -9.71
CA GLU A 47 -8.91 -6.42 -10.26
C GLU A 47 -9.82 -5.50 -9.43
N LEU A 48 -9.30 -4.34 -9.04
CA LEU A 48 -9.97 -3.31 -8.25
C LEU A 48 -9.92 -1.96 -8.97
N SER A 49 -10.69 -0.97 -8.49
CA SER A 49 -10.61 0.37 -9.08
C SER A 49 -9.42 1.16 -8.53
N VAL A 50 -8.84 2.03 -9.37
CA VAL A 50 -7.73 2.92 -8.97
C VAL A 50 -8.12 3.79 -7.78
N SER A 51 -9.34 4.34 -7.81
CA SER A 51 -9.89 5.13 -6.69
C SER A 51 -9.95 4.32 -5.41
N TYR A 52 -10.35 3.04 -5.48
CA TYR A 52 -10.39 2.19 -4.30
C TYR A 52 -8.99 1.94 -3.73
N ILE A 53 -7.96 1.68 -4.55
CA ILE A 53 -6.58 1.55 -4.05
C ILE A 53 -6.10 2.85 -3.41
N ALA A 54 -6.40 4.01 -4.03
CA ALA A 54 -6.05 5.31 -3.46
C ALA A 54 -6.72 5.52 -2.11
N ASP A 55 -8.01 5.23 -2.01
CA ASP A 55 -8.81 5.27 -0.78
C ASP A 55 -8.18 4.38 0.32
N ILE A 56 -7.82 3.14 0.00
CA ILE A 56 -7.13 2.24 0.94
C ILE A 56 -5.79 2.82 1.41
N GLU A 57 -4.99 3.43 0.52
CA GLU A 57 -3.72 4.09 0.91
C GLU A 57 -3.91 5.32 1.82
N HIS A 58 -5.13 5.87 1.89
CA HIS A 58 -5.53 6.94 2.82
C HIS A 58 -6.29 6.42 4.04
N ASP A 59 -6.20 5.12 4.34
CA ASP A 59 -6.85 4.45 5.47
C ASP A 59 -8.38 4.53 5.46
N HIS A 60 -9.00 4.72 4.28
CA HIS A 60 -10.45 4.78 4.16
C HIS A 60 -10.93 4.34 2.77
N PRO A 61 -11.83 3.35 2.65
CA PRO A 61 -12.50 2.63 3.74
C PRO A 61 -11.66 1.47 4.27
N VAL A 62 -12.11 0.84 5.37
CA VAL A 62 -11.54 -0.46 5.78
C VAL A 62 -11.86 -1.49 4.70
N PRO A 63 -10.86 -2.14 4.07
CA PRO A 63 -11.12 -3.09 3.02
C PRO A 63 -11.76 -4.36 3.57
N ARG A 64 -12.60 -5.00 2.76
CA ARG A 64 -13.03 -6.37 3.04
C ARG A 64 -11.85 -7.32 2.92
N LEU A 65 -11.93 -8.48 3.57
CA LEU A 65 -10.85 -9.46 3.59
C LEU A 65 -10.46 -9.92 2.17
N ASP A 66 -11.44 -10.13 1.29
CA ASP A 66 -11.21 -10.53 -0.10
C ASP A 66 -10.43 -9.46 -0.90
N ALA A 67 -10.83 -8.20 -0.76
CA ALA A 67 -10.13 -7.09 -1.39
C ALA A 67 -8.70 -6.94 -0.86
N LEU A 68 -8.51 -7.07 0.47
CA LEU A 68 -7.19 -7.04 1.08
C LEU A 68 -6.31 -8.21 0.61
N GLN A 69 -6.86 -9.42 0.47
CA GLN A 69 -6.14 -10.58 -0.06
C GLN A 69 -5.68 -10.35 -1.50
N ARG A 70 -6.53 -9.77 -2.35
CA ARG A 70 -6.16 -9.44 -3.74
C ARG A 70 -5.04 -8.43 -3.79
N ILE A 71 -5.11 -7.37 -2.98
CA ILE A 71 -4.05 -6.36 -2.90
C ILE A 71 -2.75 -7.00 -2.39
N ALA A 72 -2.79 -7.82 -1.35
CA ALA A 72 -1.62 -8.49 -0.79
C ALA A 72 -0.95 -9.44 -1.81
N ALA A 73 -1.75 -10.14 -2.61
CA ALA A 73 -1.27 -11.05 -3.66
C ALA A 73 -0.47 -10.32 -4.75
N VAL A 74 -0.74 -9.04 -5.03
CA VAL A 74 0.07 -8.23 -5.96
C VAL A 74 1.53 -8.13 -5.50
N PHE A 75 1.77 -8.22 -4.19
CA PHE A 75 3.08 -8.11 -3.56
C PHE A 75 3.64 -9.47 -3.11
N ASP A 76 3.02 -10.58 -3.53
CA ASP A 76 3.37 -11.94 -3.11
C ASP A 76 3.36 -12.10 -1.57
N ARG A 77 2.34 -11.51 -0.92
CA ARG A 77 2.13 -11.57 0.53
C ARG A 77 0.72 -12.06 0.87
N ASP A 78 0.57 -12.59 2.07
CA ASP A 78 -0.74 -12.84 2.65
C ASP A 78 -1.30 -11.59 3.36
N ALA A 79 -2.63 -11.54 3.52
CA ALA A 79 -3.33 -10.43 4.15
C ALA A 79 -2.90 -10.19 5.62
N VAL A 80 -2.54 -11.25 6.35
CA VAL A 80 -2.13 -11.13 7.76
C VAL A 80 -0.76 -10.48 7.85
N THR A 81 0.17 -10.82 6.96
CA THR A 81 1.50 -10.18 6.88
C THR A 81 1.40 -8.69 6.56
N VAL A 82 0.45 -8.28 5.71
CA VAL A 82 0.21 -6.85 5.44
C VAL A 82 -0.39 -6.14 6.66
N LEU A 83 -1.32 -6.81 7.37
CA LEU A 83 -1.99 -6.27 8.57
C LEU A 83 -1.13 -6.23 9.82
N LYS A 84 -0.23 -7.20 10.00
CA LYS A 84 0.72 -7.18 11.12
C LYS A 84 1.77 -6.13 10.81
N GLY A 85 1.70 -5.03 11.57
CA GLY A 85 2.87 -4.16 11.66
C GLY A 85 3.95 -5.01 12.25
N VAL A 86 5.20 -4.79 11.89
CA VAL A 86 6.27 -5.43 12.64
C VAL A 86 6.15 -4.93 14.08
N SER A 87 5.46 -5.70 14.92
CA SER A 87 5.40 -5.47 16.34
C SER A 87 6.83 -5.59 16.84
N PRO A 88 7.30 -4.68 17.69
CA PRO A 88 8.68 -4.66 18.14
C PRO A 88 9.07 -5.91 18.94
N ASP A 89 8.10 -6.77 19.29
CA ASP A 89 8.27 -7.94 20.15
C ASP A 89 8.74 -9.23 19.43
N ASP A 90 8.69 -9.29 18.09
CA ASP A 90 9.15 -10.48 17.33
C ASP A 90 10.68 -10.60 17.20
N ARG A 91 11.47 -9.77 17.91
CA ARG A 91 12.95 -9.83 17.95
C ARG A 91 13.53 -10.34 19.28
N SER A 92 12.71 -10.96 20.12
CA SER A 92 13.12 -11.52 21.40
C SER A 92 12.84 -13.02 21.46
N SER A 93 13.55 -13.82 20.66
CA SER A 93 13.67 -15.29 20.86
C SER A 93 15.00 -15.78 20.33
#